data_AF-A0A965YUU5-F1
#
_entry.id   AF-A0A965YUU5-F1
#
_cell.length_a   1.000
_cell.length_b   1.000
_cell.length_c   1.000
_cell.angle_alpha   90.00
_cell.angle_beta   90.00
_cell.angle_gamma   90.00
#
_symmetry.space_group_name_H-M   'P 1'
#
loop_
_entity.id
_entity.type
_entity.pdbx_description
1 polymer ?
#
loop_
_entity_poly.entity_id
_entity_poly.type
_entity_poly.pdbx_seq_one_letter_code
_entity_poly.pdbx_strand_id
1 'polypeptide(L)' 'PVLEVKQAMDRGVKSLKVLADCGTATENVTRFARNANYSVDVKTLDDGTTEFTLNAQ' A
#
# COMPACT_ATOMS: atom_id res chain seq x y z
N PRO A 1 0.26 6.90 -6.60
CA PRO A 1 0.28 5.99 -5.42
C PRO A 1 1.63 5.32 -5.16
N VAL A 2 2.23 4.56 -6.09
CA VAL A 2 3.48 3.82 -5.84
C VAL A 2 4.66 4.73 -5.46
N LEU A 3 4.80 5.88 -6.15
CA LEU A 3 5.83 6.88 -5.82
C LEU A 3 5.66 7.45 -4.40
N GLU A 4 4.42 7.74 -3.99
CA GLU A 4 4.09 8.23 -2.64
C GLU A 4 4.42 7.17 -1.57
N VAL A 5 4.05 5.91 -1.84
CA VAL A 5 4.36 4.77 -0.98
C VAL A 5 5.87 4.59 -0.85
N LYS A 6 6.61 4.68 -1.95
CA LYS A 6 8.08 4.63 -1.95
C LYS A 6 8.66 5.74 -1.08
N GLN A 7 8.21 6.98 -1.24
CA GLN A 7 8.69 8.10 -0.43
C GLN A 7 8.40 7.90 1.06
N ALA A 8 7.24 7.37 1.40
CA ALA A 8 6.89 7.10 2.80
C ALA A 8 7.72 5.95 3.40
N MET A 9 7.96 4.89 2.64
CA MET A 9 8.85 3.79 3.04
C MET A 9 10.31 4.25 3.21
N ASP A 10 10.80 5.11 2.30
CA ASP A 10 12.16 5.67 2.36
C ASP A 10 12.37 6.56 3.59
N ARG A 11 11.30 7.22 4.06
CA ARG A 11 11.27 7.97 5.33
C ARG A 11 11.25 7.08 6.58
N GLY A 12 11.27 5.76 6.43
CA GLY A 12 11.28 4.81 7.54
C GLY A 12 9.93 4.63 8.24
N VAL A 13 8.82 4.94 7.55
CA VAL A 13 7.48 4.76 8.10
C VAL A 13 7.18 3.27 8.28
N LYS A 14 6.92 2.85 9.52
CA LYS A 14 6.67 1.44 9.85
C LYS A 14 5.31 0.92 9.37
N SER A 15 4.32 1.81 9.28
CA SER A 15 2.97 1.46 8.84
C SER A 15 2.37 2.56 7.97
N LEU A 16 1.88 2.21 6.79
CA LEU A 16 1.27 3.15 5.85
C LEU A 16 -0.10 2.67 5.43
N LYS A 17 -1.09 3.56 5.51
CA LYS A 17 -2.44 3.36 5.00
C LYS A 17 -2.60 4.08 3.66
N VAL A 18 -3.01 3.35 2.63
CA VAL A 18 -3.22 3.87 1.27
C VAL A 18 -4.65 3.60 0.85
N LEU A 19 -5.33 4.61 0.30
CA LEU A 19 -6.63 4.47 -0.31
C LEU A 19 -6.46 4.51 -1.83
N ALA A 20 -7.03 3.55 -2.55
CA ALA A 20 -7.09 3.56 -4.00
C ALA A 20 -8.47 3.13 -4.50
N ASP A 21 -8.96 3.80 -5.55
CA ASP A 21 -10.23 3.49 -6.21
C ASP A 21 -10.06 2.56 -7.43
N CYS A 22 -8.82 2.39 -7.93
CA CYS A 22 -8.54 1.67 -9.16
C CYS A 22 -7.72 0.39 -8.91
N GLY A 23 -8.18 -0.75 -9.44
CA GLY A 23 -7.55 -2.06 -9.26
C GLY A 23 -6.09 -2.14 -9.73
N THR A 24 -5.69 -1.34 -10.71
CA THR A 24 -4.30 -1.32 -11.18
C THR A 24 -3.35 -0.70 -10.14
N ALA A 25 -3.83 0.22 -9.31
CA ALA A 25 -3.04 0.81 -8.23
C ALA A 25 -2.77 -0.23 -7.11
N THR A 26 -3.78 -1.03 -6.77
CA THR A 26 -3.71 -2.17 -5.84
C THR A 26 -2.56 -3.10 -6.16
N GLU A 27 -2.49 -3.54 -7.42
CA GLU A 27 -1.54 -4.56 -7.86
C GLU A 27 -0.10 -4.03 -7.85
N ASN A 28 0.09 -2.80 -8.33
CA ASN A 28 1.39 -2.16 -8.37
C ASN A 28 1.92 -1.81 -6.96
N VAL A 29 1.08 -1.31 -6.05
CA VAL A 29 1.47 -1.00 -4.67
C VAL A 29 1.80 -2.28 -3.89
N THR A 30 0.98 -3.32 -4.03
CA THR A 30 1.21 -4.61 -3.38
C THR A 30 2.52 -5.24 -3.84
N ARG A 31 2.79 -5.23 -5.15
CA ARG A 31 4.03 -5.74 -5.71
C ARG A 31 5.23 -4.93 -5.20
N PHE A 32 5.14 -3.61 -5.19
CA PHE A 32 6.22 -2.76 -4.69
C PHE A 32 6.54 -3.03 -3.21
N ALA A 33 5.52 -3.05 -2.37
CA ALA A 33 5.67 -3.27 -0.93
C ALA A 33 6.27 -4.65 -0.59
N ARG A 34 5.84 -5.72 -1.27
CA ARG A 34 6.43 -7.06 -1.08
C ARG A 34 7.91 -7.10 -1.47
N ASN A 35 8.31 -6.40 -2.54
CA ASN A 35 9.73 -6.28 -2.93
C ASN A 35 10.54 -5.46 -1.92
N ALA A 36 9.90 -4.54 -1.20
CA ALA A 36 10.51 -3.73 -0.15
C ALA A 36 10.54 -4.42 1.23
N ASN A 37 10.15 -5.70 1.32
CA ASN A 37 10.07 -6.46 2.56
C ASN A 37 9.00 -5.95 3.55
N TYR A 38 7.89 -5.45 3.02
CA TYR A 38 6.69 -5.05 3.79
C TYR A 38 5.58 -6.10 3.64
N SER A 39 4.85 -6.33 4.73
CA SER A 39 3.57 -7.05 4.72
C SER A 39 2.46 -6.14 4.20
N VAL A 40 1.58 -6.69 3.35
CA VAL A 40 0.46 -5.96 2.74
C VAL A 40 -0.85 -6.59 3.17
N ASP A 41 -1.69 -5.80 3.85
CA ASP A 41 -3.07 -6.14 4.14
C ASP A 41 -4.00 -5.31 3.23
N VAL A 42 -5.00 -5.95 2.64
CA VAL A 42 -5.93 -5.31 1.70
C VAL A 42 -7.36 -5.48 2.22
N LYS A 43 -8.06 -4.36 2.35
CA LYS A 43 -9.49 -4.33 2.70
C LYS A 43 -10.27 -3.53 1.67
N THR A 44 -11.36 -4.10 1.20
CA THR A 44 -12.36 -3.33 0.45
C THR A 44 -13.37 -2.78 1.44
N LEU A 45 -13.56 -1.46 1.43
CA LEU A 45 -14.53 -0.75 2.24
C LEU A 45 -15.93 -0.84 1.59
N ASP A 46 -16.98 -0.64 2.38
CA ASP A 46 -18.38 -0.69 1.94
C ASP A 46 -18.70 0.28 0.79
N ASP A 47 -17.94 1.37 0.65
CA ASP A 47 -18.09 2.38 -0.41
C ASP A 47 -17.36 2.00 -1.72
N GLY A 48 -16.83 0.77 -1.82
CA GLY A 48 -16.08 0.29 -2.99
C GLY A 48 -14.62 0.77 -3.06
N THR A 49 -14.20 1.59 -2.10
CA THR A 49 -12.80 2.01 -1.97
C THR A 49 -11.93 0.86 -1.47
N THR A 50 -10.75 0.66 -2.07
CA THR A 50 -9.78 -0.33 -1.60
C THR A 50 -8.74 0.34 -0.72
N GLU A 51 -8.56 -0.19 0.48
CA GLU A 51 -7.62 0.24 1.50
C GLU A 51 -6.46 -0.76 1.63
N PHE A 52 -5.23 -0.25 1.64
CA PHE A 52 -4.01 -1.02 1.86
C PHE A 52 -3.37 -0.60 3.17
N THR A 53 -3.01 -1.57 4.00
CA THR A 53 -2.13 -1.35 5.15
C THR A 53 -0.80 -2.04 4.88
N LEU A 54 0.25 -1.25 4.78
CA LEU A 54 1.62 -1.70 4.54
C LEU A 54 2.36 -1.67 5.87
N ASN A 55 2.90 -2.79 6.33
CA ASN A 55 3.67 -2.87 7.58
C ASN A 55 5.08 -3.37 7.31
N ALA A 56 6.09 -2.63 7.79
CA ALA A 56 7.48 -3.07 7.74
C ALA A 56 7.63 -4.37 8.55
N GLN A 57 8.30 -5.37 7.97
CA GLN A 57 8.69 -6.57 8.72
C GLN A 57 9.88 -6.31 9.64
#